data_AF-A0A3C1BNK7-F1
#
_entry.id   AF-A0A3C1BNK7-F1
#
_cell.length_a   1.000
_cell.length_b   1.000
_cell.length_c   1.000
_cell.angle_alpha   90.00
_cell.angle_beta   90.00
_cell.angle_gamma   90.00
#
_symmetry.space_group_name_H-M   'P 1'
#
loop_
_entity.id
_entity.type
_entity.pdbx_description
1 polymer ?
#
loop_
_entity_poly.entity_id
_entity_poly.type
_entity_poly.pdbx_seq_one_letter_code
_entity_poly.pdbx_strand_id
1 'polypeptide(L)'
;AWAADGARVGYLEQEPQLNPDKDVLGNVMEGVGEQQALVERYNELAMNYSDETADEMAALQDQIDAQNLWDLESQVEQAMDALRCPPSDAAVENLSGGEMRRVALCK
;
A
#
# COMPACT_ATOMS: atom_id res chain seq x y z
N ALA A 1 13.06 -22.80 15.30
CA ALA A 1 11.93 -22.15 15.99
C ALA A 1 10.82 -22.00 14.97
N TRP A 2 9.59 -22.39 15.31
CA TRP A 2 8.43 -22.20 14.42
C TRP A 2 7.81 -20.83 14.70
N ALA A 3 7.20 -20.22 13.67
CA ALA A 3 6.40 -19.02 13.85
C ALA A 3 5.20 -19.34 14.77
N ALA A 4 4.84 -18.40 15.64
CA ALA A 4 3.69 -18.56 16.53
C ALA A 4 2.38 -18.55 15.73
N ASP A 5 1.34 -19.17 16.28
CA ASP A 5 0.01 -19.15 15.68
C ASP A 5 -0.49 -17.70 15.59
N GLY A 6 -0.93 -17.28 14.39
CA GLY A 6 -1.30 -15.90 14.08
C GLY A 6 -0.14 -14.96 13.68
N ALA A 7 1.11 -15.43 13.61
CA ALA A 7 2.22 -14.60 13.15
C ALA A 7 2.17 -14.34 11.63
N ARG A 8 2.33 -13.07 11.22
CA ARG A 8 2.59 -12.72 9.82
C ARG A 8 4.09 -12.80 9.54
N VAL A 9 4.46 -13.43 8.42
CA VAL A 9 5.85 -13.60 8.00
C VAL A 9 6.04 -12.93 6.65
N GLY A 10 6.90 -11.90 6.60
CA GLY A 10 7.36 -11.28 5.37
C GLY A 10 8.74 -11.81 4.96
N TYR A 11 8.98 -11.95 3.66
CA TYR A 11 10.27 -12.39 3.10
C TYR A 11 10.77 -11.38 2.07
N LEU A 12 12.01 -10.91 2.26
CA LEU A 12 12.69 -10.02 1.34
C LEU A 12 13.83 -10.77 0.63
N GLU A 13 13.66 -10.97 -0.66
CA GLU A 13 14.66 -11.61 -1.53
C GLU A 13 15.98 -10.81 -1.58
N GLN A 14 17.07 -11.45 -1.99
CA GLN A 14 18.34 -10.73 -2.20
C GLN A 14 18.25 -9.74 -3.36
N GLU A 15 17.66 -10.18 -4.47
CA GLU A 15 17.40 -9.40 -5.69
C GLU A 15 15.87 -9.28 -5.87
N PRO A 16 15.23 -8.37 -5.13
CA PRO A 16 13.78 -8.22 -5.17
C PRO A 16 13.32 -7.74 -6.54
N GLN A 17 12.21 -8.30 -7.01
CA GLN A 17 11.60 -7.93 -8.27
C GLN A 17 10.55 -6.85 -8.05
N LEU A 18 10.73 -5.71 -8.73
CA LEU A 18 9.74 -4.63 -8.81
C LEU A 18 9.01 -4.72 -10.14
N ASN A 19 7.78 -4.22 -10.17
CA ASN A 19 6.99 -4.11 -11.37
C ASN A 19 7.57 -2.98 -12.26
N PRO A 20 8.12 -3.29 -13.46
CA PRO A 20 8.74 -2.30 -14.34
C PRO A 20 7.74 -1.34 -14.97
N ASP A 21 6.46 -1.73 -15.03
CA ASP A 21 5.39 -0.89 -15.59
C ASP A 21 4.93 0.20 -14.61
N LYS A 22 5.53 0.28 -13.42
CA LYS A 22 5.19 1.23 -12.35
C LYS A 22 6.41 2.03 -11.90
N ASP A 23 6.16 3.21 -11.37
CA ASP A 23 7.15 4.00 -10.65
C ASP A 23 7.39 3.44 -9.24
N VAL A 24 8.27 4.10 -8.48
CA VAL A 24 8.59 3.72 -7.10
C VAL A 24 7.34 3.72 -6.23
N LEU A 25 6.52 4.78 -6.29
CA LEU A 25 5.31 4.88 -5.47
C LEU A 25 4.33 3.75 -5.81
N GLY A 26 4.08 3.50 -7.10
CA GLY A 26 3.19 2.43 -7.54
C GLY A 26 3.64 1.04 -7.07
N ASN A 27 4.95 0.82 -6.96
CA ASN A 27 5.49 -0.42 -6.39
C ASN A 27 5.29 -0.52 -4.87
N VAL A 28 5.46 0.59 -4.14
CA VAL A 28 5.22 0.62 -2.68
C VAL A 28 3.74 0.47 -2.37
N MET A 29 2.86 1.13 -3.13
CA MET A 29 1.41 1.06 -2.96
C MET A 29 0.84 -0.35 -3.14
N GLU A 30 1.50 -1.22 -3.90
CA GLU A 30 1.12 -2.65 -3.98
C GLU A 30 1.16 -3.35 -2.60
N GLY A 31 1.99 -2.87 -1.67
CA GLY A 31 2.08 -3.37 -0.29
C GLY A 31 0.85 -3.07 0.56
N VAL A 32 0.10 -2.02 0.18
CA VAL A 32 -1.12 -1.56 0.87
C VAL A 32 -2.37 -1.69 -0.02
N GLY A 33 -2.34 -2.58 -1.01
CA GLY A 33 -3.40 -2.72 -2.00
C GLY A 33 -4.77 -3.11 -1.40
N GLU A 34 -4.78 -3.89 -0.30
CA GLU A 34 -6.04 -4.23 0.40
C GLU A 34 -6.67 -2.99 1.04
N GLN A 35 -5.85 -2.14 1.68
CA GLN A 35 -6.29 -0.90 2.30
C GLN A 35 -6.75 0.11 1.24
N GLN A 36 -6.00 0.24 0.15
CA GLN A 36 -6.38 1.09 -0.98
C GLN A 36 -7.73 0.65 -1.57
N ALA A 37 -7.96 -0.65 -1.73
CA ALA A 37 -9.23 -1.17 -2.26
C ALA A 37 -10.44 -0.82 -1.37
N LEU A 38 -10.28 -0.76 -0.04
CA LEU A 38 -11.35 -0.32 0.86
C LEU A 38 -11.75 1.14 0.59
N VAL A 39 -10.76 2.03 0.45
CA VAL A 39 -10.98 3.45 0.17
C VAL A 39 -11.58 3.64 -1.22
N GLU A 40 -11.08 2.93 -2.22
CA GLU A 40 -11.61 2.95 -3.59
C GLU A 40 -13.06 2.48 -3.65
N ARG A 41 -13.39 1.37 -2.97
CA ARG A 41 -14.76 0.87 -2.91
C ARG A 41 -15.70 1.86 -2.22
N TYR A 42 -15.26 2.48 -1.13
CA TYR A 42 -16.04 3.53 -0.48
C TYR A 42 -16.31 4.69 -1.46
N ASN A 43 -15.28 5.16 -2.17
CA ASN A 43 -15.41 6.25 -3.14
C ASN A 43 -16.34 5.89 -4.30
N GLU A 44 -16.29 4.66 -4.81
CA GLU A 44 -17.18 4.15 -5.86
C GLU A 44 -18.66 4.22 -5.40
N LEU A 45 -18.93 3.74 -4.19
CA LEU A 45 -20.28 3.79 -3.61
C LEU A 45 -20.72 5.23 -3.36
N ALA A 46 -19.80 6.11 -2.92
CA ALA A 46 -20.10 7.52 -2.63
C ALA A 46 -20.54 8.27 -3.89
N MET A 47 -19.94 7.96 -5.05
CA MET A 47 -20.33 8.55 -6.33
C MET A 47 -21.73 8.11 -6.79
N ASN A 48 -22.16 6.91 -6.41
CA ASN A 48 -23.44 6.31 -6.79
C ASN A 48 -24.28 5.95 -5.55
N TYR A 49 -24.36 6.87 -4.59
CA TYR A 49 -25.04 6.61 -3.33
C TYR A 49 -26.52 6.22 -3.54
N SER A 50 -26.96 5.20 -2.82
CA SER A 50 -28.34 4.73 -2.80
C SER A 50 -28.69 4.17 -1.41
N ASP A 51 -29.98 4.10 -1.09
CA ASP A 51 -30.41 3.47 0.17
C ASP A 51 -30.02 1.99 0.24
N GLU A 52 -29.88 1.31 -0.89
CA GLU A 52 -29.45 -0.10 -0.97
C GLU A 52 -27.95 -0.27 -0.65
N THR A 53 -27.13 0.77 -0.84
CA THR A 53 -25.68 0.75 -0.60
C THR A 53 -25.27 1.42 0.71
N ALA A 54 -26.22 1.97 1.47
CA ALA A 54 -25.95 2.71 2.70
C ALA A 54 -25.27 1.87 3.79
N ASP A 55 -25.72 0.63 3.99
CA ASP A 55 -25.15 -0.28 5.00
C ASP A 55 -23.70 -0.68 4.66
N GLU A 56 -23.42 -0.95 3.38
CA GLU A 56 -22.07 -1.27 2.90
C GLU A 56 -21.13 -0.08 3.07
N MET A 57 -21.59 1.12 2.70
CA MET A 57 -20.82 2.36 2.85
C MET A 57 -20.49 2.66 4.31
N ALA A 58 -21.44 2.46 5.23
CA ALA A 58 -21.21 2.65 6.66
C ALA A 58 -20.15 1.65 7.20
N ALA A 59 -20.24 0.38 6.79
CA ALA A 59 -19.25 -0.63 7.19
C ALA A 59 -17.84 -0.34 6.63
N LEU A 60 -17.75 0.24 5.43
CA LEU A 60 -16.47 0.67 4.85
C LEU A 60 -15.91 1.89 5.58
N GLN A 61 -16.76 2.87 5.91
CA GLN A 61 -16.36 4.04 6.71
C GLN A 61 -15.74 3.61 8.05
N ASP A 62 -16.41 2.71 8.77
CA ASP A 62 -15.91 2.19 10.06
C ASP A 62 -14.54 1.52 9.91
N GLN A 63 -14.32 0.76 8.83
CA GLN A 63 -13.05 0.10 8.55
C GLN A 63 -11.93 1.09 8.18
N ILE A 64 -12.27 2.11 7.38
CA ILE A 64 -11.35 3.17 6.98
C ILE A 64 -10.92 3.99 8.19
N ASP A 65 -11.86 4.37 9.04
CA ASP A 65 -11.58 5.13 10.26
C ASP A 65 -10.76 4.30 11.26
N ALA A 66 -11.14 3.03 11.48
CA ALA A 66 -10.44 2.15 12.41
C ALA A 66 -8.98 1.89 12.03
N GLN A 67 -8.67 1.92 10.73
CA GLN A 67 -7.32 1.71 10.19
C GLN A 67 -6.60 3.03 9.82
N ASN A 68 -7.26 4.17 10.04
CA ASN A 68 -6.76 5.51 9.65
C ASN A 68 -6.36 5.60 8.16
N LEU A 69 -7.19 5.05 7.26
CA LEU A 69 -6.85 4.95 5.83
C LEU A 69 -7.08 6.23 5.03
N TRP A 70 -7.74 7.25 5.61
CA TRP A 70 -7.81 8.57 4.98
C TRP A 70 -6.42 9.19 4.77
N ASP A 71 -5.48 8.85 5.64
CA ASP A 71 -4.10 9.30 5.58
C ASP A 71 -3.18 8.28 4.88
N LEU A 72 -3.71 7.26 4.19
CA LEU A 72 -2.94 6.13 3.66
C LEU A 72 -1.75 6.59 2.80
N GLU A 73 -1.97 7.50 1.86
CA GLU A 73 -0.91 8.04 1.00
C GLU A 73 0.18 8.74 1.82
N SER A 74 -0.21 9.57 2.80
CA SER A 74 0.76 10.25 3.67
C SER A 74 1.54 9.27 4.55
N GLN A 75 0.90 8.19 5.02
CA GLN A 75 1.59 7.14 5.77
C GLN A 75 2.62 6.42 4.90
N VAL A 76 2.28 6.15 3.65
CA VAL A 76 3.19 5.55 2.66
C VAL A 76 4.37 6.48 2.38
N GLU A 77 4.13 7.77 2.13
CA GLU A 77 5.19 8.75 1.93
C GLU A 77 6.14 8.83 3.13
N GLN A 78 5.60 8.87 4.35
CA GLN A 78 6.40 8.88 5.59
C GLN A 78 7.26 7.61 5.72
N ALA A 79 6.72 6.44 5.35
CA ALA A 79 7.47 5.18 5.36
C ALA A 79 8.59 5.18 4.30
N MET A 80 8.30 5.68 3.10
CA MET A 80 9.28 5.83 2.02
C MET A 80 10.42 6.76 2.43
N ASP A 81 10.11 7.88 3.08
CA ASP A 81 11.11 8.82 3.61
C ASP A 81 11.97 8.18 4.70
N ALA A 82 11.35 7.46 5.65
CA ALA A 82 12.06 6.77 6.72
C ALA A 82 13.04 5.71 6.18
N LEU A 83 12.65 5.01 5.12
CA LEU A 83 13.47 4.02 4.43
C LEU A 83 14.40 4.63 3.37
N ARG A 84 14.36 5.95 3.16
CA ARG A 84 15.15 6.66 2.14
C ARG A 84 14.97 6.01 0.76
N CYS A 85 13.73 5.75 0.40
CA CYS A 85 13.36 5.35 -0.93
C CYS A 85 13.77 6.44 -1.94
N PRO A 86 14.00 6.09 -3.21
CA PRO A 86 14.16 7.06 -4.29
C PRO A 86 12.89 7.91 -4.47
N PRO A 87 12.95 8.97 -5.30
CA PRO A 87 11.77 9.77 -5.66
C PRO A 87 10.59 8.91 -6.12
N SER A 88 9.39 9.28 -5.71
CA SER A 88 8.14 8.52 -5.95
C SER A 88 7.86 8.29 -7.43
N ASP A 89 8.17 9.26 -8.28
CA ASP A 89 7.97 9.28 -9.72
C ASP A 89 9.10 8.61 -10.52
N ALA A 90 10.15 8.11 -9.85
CA ALA A 90 11.26 7.47 -10.53
C ALA A 90 10.85 6.10 -11.10
N ALA A 91 11.22 5.85 -12.35
CA ALA A 91 11.07 4.52 -12.96
C ALA A 91 12.01 3.50 -12.29
N VAL A 92 11.49 2.33 -11.96
CA VAL A 92 12.25 1.31 -11.21
C VAL A 92 13.44 0.72 -11.98
N GLU A 93 13.39 0.77 -13.32
CA GLU A 93 14.47 0.28 -14.20
C GLU A 93 15.79 1.03 -14.02
N ASN A 94 15.73 2.27 -13.51
CA ASN A 94 16.91 3.12 -13.33
C ASN A 94 17.52 3.01 -11.92
N LEU A 95 16.96 2.16 -11.06
CA LEU A 95 17.37 2.06 -9.66
C LEU A 95 18.59 1.15 -9.49
N SER A 96 19.49 1.54 -8.60
CA SER A 96 20.53 0.63 -8.11
C SER A 96 19.92 -0.53 -7.31
N GLY A 97 20.64 -1.65 -7.19
CA GLY A 97 20.18 -2.79 -6.39
C GLY A 97 19.88 -2.44 -4.93
N GLY A 98 20.64 -1.50 -4.35
CA GLY A 98 20.39 -1.00 -2.99
C GLY A 98 19.12 -0.16 -2.89
N GLU A 99 18.75 0.57 -3.93
CA GLU A 99 17.50 1.32 -4.01
C GLU A 99 16.30 0.41 -4.20
N MET A 100 16.37 -0.55 -5.13
CA MET A 100 15.33 -1.56 -5.33
C MET A 100 15.04 -2.32 -4.03
N ARG A 101 16.07 -2.65 -3.26
CA ARG A 101 15.91 -3.32 -1.96
C ARG A 101 15.18 -2.46 -0.93
N ARG A 102 15.35 -1.13 -0.93
CA ARG A 102 14.64 -0.23 -0.01
C ARG A 102 13.18 -0.07 -0.42
N VAL A 103 12.90 0.04 -1.72
CA VAL A 103 11.53 0.06 -2.26
C VAL A 103 10.80 -1.25 -1.93
N ALA A 104 11.44 -2.40 -2.16
CA ALA A 104 10.86 -3.71 -1.85
C ALA A 104 10.70 -4.00 -0.36
N LEU A 105 11.46 -3.32 0.51
CA LEU A 105 11.27 -3.39 1.96
C LEU A 105 10.14 -2.46 2.44
N CYS A 106 9.87 -1.39 1.70
CA CYS A 106 8.81 -0.42 1.99
C CYS A 106 7.43 -0.92 1.55
N LYS A 107 7.41 -1.74 0.49
CA LYS A 107 6.26 -2.54 0.04
C LYS A 107 5.92 -3.62 1.07
#